data_AF-A0A345H5C7-F1
#
_entry.id   AF-A0A345H5C7-F1
#
_cell.length_a   1.000
_cell.length_b   1.000
_cell.length_c   1.000
_cell.angle_alpha   90.00
_cell.angle_beta   90.00
_cell.angle_gamma   90.00
#
_symmetry.space_group_name_H-M   'P 1'
#
loop_
_entity.id
_entity.type
_entity.pdbx_description
1 polymer ?
#
loop_
_entity_poly.entity_id
_entity_poly.type
_entity_poly.pdbx_seq_one_letter_code
_entity_poly.pdbx_strand_id
1 'polypeptide(L)'
;MSDIQFTGTTHTYSAGNYIYKRGNSQGQQNVVLTFFNTEGGYVEPQFVVGKPGKIIGFSYTYQYKDHLGNIRLSYEDLDGNGIIDPVTEIKEENHYYPFGLKMKGFNNGIIGRDHQYGYNGKEEQNELFLNWSDYGARNYDASLGRWMNIDPLAEKYYDKSAYNYTLNNPVFFIDPNGETVDVSDLMNGGTDEDKWLLIQLMMNLSEISGKKITTRKDENGNTVLTTGDCIEDCNSSTAASSYISNLINDDSSTIRVKNNSRDETVDKRSGRKNRDKGSRANANGDIYLDANQINSFQESLNAVGIDGDTMNTGFVFLHETLHTKFGASFYKNKKDKRDKDRYGRFIDTQGAFLDNGGPTVERVNVFRSQKSMSRRLSYSSWDKKKPRKYSF
;
A
#
# COMPACT_ATOMS: atom_id res chain seq x y z
N MET A 1 39.65 3.40 1.25
CA MET A 1 40.17 2.30 0.40
C MET A 1 40.75 2.90 -0.87
N SER A 2 41.90 2.42 -1.36
CA SER A 2 42.46 2.89 -2.63
C SER A 2 41.72 2.26 -3.81
N ASP A 3 40.95 3.05 -4.56
CA ASP A 3 40.33 2.59 -5.80
C ASP A 3 41.39 2.18 -6.84
N ILE A 4 41.07 1.17 -7.66
CA ILE A 4 41.90 0.77 -8.79
C ILE A 4 41.96 1.94 -9.79
N GLN A 5 43.16 2.47 -10.01
CA GLN A 5 43.43 3.45 -11.05
C GLN A 5 43.57 2.73 -12.40
N PHE A 6 42.50 2.66 -13.17
CA PHE A 6 42.55 2.26 -14.58
C PHE A 6 42.94 3.46 -15.44
N THR A 7 43.81 3.27 -16.43
CA THR A 7 44.18 4.33 -17.38
C THR A 7 43.44 4.11 -18.70
N GLY A 8 42.44 4.94 -19.00
CA GLY A 8 41.64 4.90 -20.23
C GLY A 8 40.18 4.50 -20.01
N THR A 9 39.49 4.11 -21.08
CA THR A 9 38.07 3.71 -21.05
C THR A 9 37.88 2.49 -20.14
N THR A 10 36.99 2.62 -19.16
CA THR A 10 36.58 1.52 -18.28
C THR A 10 35.21 1.01 -18.71
N HIS A 11 35.04 -0.31 -18.71
CA HIS A 11 33.75 -0.95 -18.99
C HIS A 11 33.29 -1.69 -17.75
N THR A 12 32.05 -1.42 -17.33
CA THR A 12 31.38 -2.13 -16.25
C THR A 12 30.61 -3.31 -16.83
N TYR A 13 30.77 -4.50 -16.25
CA TYR A 13 30.03 -5.70 -16.59
C TYR A 13 29.29 -6.19 -15.36
N SER A 14 27.98 -6.36 -15.49
CA SER A 14 27.14 -6.96 -14.44
C SER A 14 26.82 -8.39 -14.84
N ALA A 15 27.10 -9.34 -13.95
CA ALA A 15 26.78 -10.76 -14.12
C ALA A 15 26.03 -11.24 -12.87
N GLY A 16 24.71 -11.13 -12.89
CA GLY A 16 23.88 -11.34 -11.70
C GLY A 16 24.26 -10.33 -10.61
N ASN A 17 24.55 -10.83 -9.41
CA ASN A 17 24.91 -9.99 -8.26
C ASN A 17 26.35 -9.47 -8.29
N TYR A 18 27.15 -9.82 -9.30
CA TYR A 18 28.57 -9.49 -9.37
C TYR A 18 28.81 -8.35 -10.38
N ILE A 19 29.57 -7.35 -9.96
CA ILE A 19 30.01 -6.25 -10.83
C ILE A 19 31.51 -6.34 -11.04
N TYR A 20 31.90 -6.40 -12.31
CA TYR A 20 33.28 -6.41 -12.77
C TYR A 20 33.59 -5.11 -13.50
N LYS A 21 34.81 -4.59 -13.32
CA LYS A 21 35.34 -3.52 -14.17
C LYS A 21 36.47 -4.07 -15.02
N ARG A 22 36.43 -3.73 -16.31
CA ARG A 22 37.51 -3.96 -17.26
C ARG A 22 38.17 -2.64 -17.58
N GLY A 23 39.49 -2.58 -17.46
CA GLY A 23 40.26 -1.43 -17.86
C GLY A 23 41.71 -1.80 -18.16
N ASN A 24 42.40 -0.90 -18.84
CA ASN A 24 43.83 -1.03 -19.07
C ASN A 24 44.57 -0.58 -17.80
N SER A 25 45.43 -1.44 -17.29
CA SER A 25 46.39 -1.07 -16.26
C SER A 25 47.76 -1.57 -16.71
N GLN A 26 48.72 -0.65 -16.87
CA GLN A 26 50.07 -0.95 -17.34
C GLN A 26 50.13 -1.73 -18.68
N GLY A 27 49.22 -1.44 -19.61
CA GLY A 27 49.20 -2.06 -20.94
C GLY A 27 48.61 -3.48 -21.00
N GLN A 28 48.11 -4.02 -19.89
CA GLN A 28 47.33 -5.26 -19.86
C GLN A 28 45.85 -4.99 -19.59
N GLN A 29 44.99 -5.69 -20.32
CA GLN A 29 43.55 -5.69 -20.11
C GLN A 29 43.23 -6.57 -18.90
N ASN A 30 42.78 -5.96 -17.80
CA ASN A 30 42.41 -6.69 -16.60
C ASN A 30 40.90 -6.58 -16.36
N VAL A 31 40.25 -7.72 -16.11
CA VAL A 31 38.88 -7.79 -15.59
C VAL A 31 39.00 -8.05 -14.09
N VAL A 32 38.42 -7.18 -13.28
CA VAL A 32 38.53 -7.26 -11.82
C VAL A 32 37.14 -7.22 -11.21
N LEU A 33 36.85 -8.14 -10.29
CA LEU A 33 35.66 -8.09 -9.45
C LEU A 33 35.74 -6.81 -8.61
N THR A 34 34.66 -6.05 -8.57
CA THR A 34 34.64 -4.76 -7.85
C THR A 34 33.58 -4.68 -6.78
N PHE A 35 32.59 -5.57 -6.82
CA PHE A 35 31.44 -5.56 -5.93
C PHE A 35 30.62 -6.83 -6.12
N PHE A 36 30.04 -7.36 -5.06
CA PHE A 36 28.86 -8.20 -5.19
C PHE A 36 27.89 -8.05 -4.02
N ASN A 37 26.60 -8.16 -4.33
CA ASN A 37 25.51 -7.93 -3.38
C ASN A 37 25.07 -9.23 -2.68
N THR A 38 24.63 -9.11 -1.43
CA THR A 38 24.09 -10.18 -0.59
C THR A 38 22.78 -9.71 0.06
N GLU A 39 22.05 -10.60 0.75
CA GLU A 39 20.77 -10.23 1.37
C GLU A 39 20.93 -9.12 2.43
N GLY A 40 21.95 -9.25 3.29
CA GLY A 40 22.20 -8.36 4.43
C GLY A 40 23.18 -7.21 4.17
N GLY A 41 23.64 -7.02 2.94
CA GLY A 41 24.69 -6.04 2.64
C GLY A 41 25.48 -6.40 1.39
N TYR A 42 26.72 -5.95 1.29
CA TYR A 42 27.54 -6.19 0.11
C TYR A 42 29.01 -6.43 0.46
N VAL A 43 29.74 -7.01 -0.50
CA VAL A 43 31.16 -7.32 -0.35
C VAL A 43 31.98 -6.54 -1.36
N GLU A 44 33.05 -5.91 -0.86
CA GLU A 44 34.05 -5.21 -1.67
C GLU A 44 35.43 -5.87 -1.51
N PRO A 45 36.13 -6.17 -2.62
CA PRO A 45 37.50 -6.65 -2.55
C PRO A 45 38.45 -5.54 -2.10
N GLN A 46 39.35 -5.89 -1.19
CA GLN A 46 40.47 -5.04 -0.79
C GLN A 46 41.66 -5.33 -1.70
N PHE A 47 42.30 -4.28 -2.22
CA PHE A 47 43.42 -4.39 -3.15
C PHE A 47 44.76 -4.03 -2.51
N VAL A 48 45.85 -4.62 -3.01
CA VAL A 48 47.21 -4.19 -2.67
C VAL A 48 47.44 -2.79 -3.23
N VAL A 49 47.86 -1.85 -2.38
CA VAL A 49 48.31 -0.52 -2.81
C VAL A 49 49.46 -0.68 -3.81
N GLY A 50 49.28 -0.13 -5.02
CA GLY A 50 50.29 -0.16 -6.09
C GLY A 50 50.36 -1.45 -6.91
N LYS A 51 49.47 -2.45 -6.70
CA LYS A 51 49.35 -3.63 -7.59
C LYS A 51 47.91 -3.81 -8.08
N PRO A 52 47.58 -3.25 -9.26
CA PRO A 52 46.25 -3.34 -9.86
C PRO A 52 45.78 -4.80 -9.99
N GLY A 53 44.56 -5.09 -9.54
CA GLY A 53 43.93 -6.41 -9.70
C GLY A 53 44.35 -7.47 -8.67
N LYS A 54 45.33 -7.22 -7.79
CA LYS A 54 45.68 -8.18 -6.72
C LYS A 54 44.83 -7.94 -5.47
N ILE A 55 43.91 -8.87 -5.21
CA ILE A 55 43.05 -8.89 -4.02
C ILE A 55 43.84 -9.42 -2.82
N ILE A 56 43.72 -8.75 -1.66
CA ILE A 56 44.30 -9.19 -0.37
C ILE A 56 43.26 -9.72 0.60
N GLY A 57 41.99 -9.39 0.38
CA GLY A 57 40.88 -9.75 1.25
C GLY A 57 39.58 -9.16 0.74
N PHE A 58 38.54 -9.30 1.54
CA PHE A 58 37.21 -8.77 1.26
C PHE A 58 36.72 -8.03 2.50
N SER A 59 36.15 -6.83 2.33
CA SER A 59 35.33 -6.20 3.37
C SER A 59 33.87 -6.53 3.12
N TYR A 60 33.13 -6.74 4.20
CA TYR A 60 31.68 -6.90 4.14
C TYR A 60 31.06 -5.67 4.79
N THR A 61 30.24 -4.94 4.04
CA THR A 61 29.42 -3.84 4.56
C THR A 61 28.01 -4.35 4.83
N TYR A 62 27.51 -4.12 6.03
CA TYR A 62 26.13 -4.41 6.40
C TYR A 62 25.21 -3.29 5.95
N GLN A 63 24.00 -3.65 5.52
CA GLN A 63 22.95 -2.70 5.17
C GLN A 63 21.73 -2.91 6.06
N TYR A 64 21.35 -1.89 6.81
CA TYR A 64 20.07 -1.83 7.49
C TYR A 64 19.02 -1.29 6.53
N LYS A 65 18.01 -2.11 6.25
CA LYS A 65 16.91 -1.81 5.33
C LYS A 65 15.60 -1.58 6.10
N ASP A 66 14.75 -0.72 5.59
CA ASP A 66 13.38 -0.57 6.12
C ASP A 66 12.43 -1.67 5.60
N HIS A 67 11.15 -1.58 5.95
CA HIS A 67 10.14 -2.59 5.60
C HIS A 67 9.85 -2.69 4.10
N LEU A 68 10.25 -1.71 3.28
CA LEU A 68 10.16 -1.75 1.81
C LEU A 68 11.51 -2.09 1.16
N GLY A 69 12.51 -2.42 1.96
CA GLY A 69 13.85 -2.75 1.48
C GLY A 69 14.73 -1.54 1.16
N ASN A 70 14.32 -0.31 1.52
CA ASN A 70 15.15 0.87 1.28
C ASN A 70 16.37 0.84 2.20
N ILE A 71 17.57 1.03 1.65
CA ILE A 71 18.81 1.08 2.44
C ILE A 71 18.81 2.36 3.28
N ARG A 72 18.81 2.24 4.60
CA ARG A 72 18.81 3.37 5.54
C ARG A 72 20.19 3.65 6.11
N LEU A 73 20.95 2.60 6.42
CA LEU A 73 22.31 2.71 6.94
C LEU A 73 23.19 1.65 6.29
N SER A 74 24.39 2.04 5.89
CA SER A 74 25.47 1.14 5.50
C SER A 74 26.60 1.27 6.53
N TYR A 75 27.07 0.17 7.11
CA TYR A 75 28.07 0.21 8.19
C TYR A 75 28.99 -1.02 8.22
N GLU A 76 30.16 -0.88 8.84
CA GLU A 76 31.18 -1.92 9.05
C GLU A 76 31.69 -1.87 10.49
N ASP A 77 31.80 -3.02 11.16
CA ASP A 77 32.55 -3.11 12.43
C ASP A 77 34.04 -3.25 12.10
N LEU A 78 34.78 -2.14 12.15
CA LEU A 78 36.18 -2.06 11.70
C LEU A 78 37.14 -2.56 12.77
N ASP A 79 36.81 -2.37 14.05
CA ASP A 79 37.66 -2.80 15.17
C ASP A 79 37.28 -4.17 15.74
N GLY A 80 36.13 -4.73 15.34
CA GLY A 80 35.66 -6.07 15.69
C GLY A 80 35.15 -6.15 17.13
N ASN A 81 34.81 -5.03 17.76
CA ASN A 81 34.37 -4.98 19.15
C ASN A 81 32.86 -5.31 19.32
N GLY A 82 32.11 -5.43 18.21
CA GLY A 82 30.68 -5.72 18.19
C GLY A 82 29.75 -4.52 18.44
N ILE A 83 30.29 -3.30 18.46
CA ILE A 83 29.59 -2.02 18.69
C ILE A 83 29.98 -1.07 17.56
N ILE A 84 28.98 -0.54 16.84
CA ILE A 84 29.21 0.38 15.73
C ILE A 84 29.41 1.81 16.24
N ASP A 85 30.57 2.41 15.97
CA ASP A 85 30.86 3.83 16.18
C ASP A 85 30.25 4.69 15.05
N PRO A 86 29.27 5.56 15.34
CA PRO A 86 28.62 6.37 14.32
C PRO A 86 29.55 7.30 13.51
N VAL A 87 30.72 7.66 14.07
CA VAL A 87 31.65 8.62 13.45
C VAL A 87 32.57 7.94 12.45
N THR A 88 33.00 6.70 12.71
CA THR A 88 34.02 6.02 11.90
C THR A 88 33.50 4.82 11.12
N GLU A 89 32.38 4.23 11.57
CA GLU A 89 31.92 2.91 11.10
C GLU A 89 30.59 2.97 10.34
N ILE A 90 29.86 4.09 10.40
CA ILE A 90 28.76 4.37 9.47
C ILE A 90 29.34 4.89 8.16
N LYS A 91 29.17 4.11 7.09
CA LYS A 91 29.64 4.44 5.75
C LYS A 91 28.70 5.36 4.99
N GLU A 92 27.39 5.18 5.17
CA GLU A 92 26.38 5.99 4.51
C GLU A 92 25.09 5.99 5.33
N GLU A 93 24.43 7.15 5.40
CA GLU A 93 23.13 7.33 6.03
C GLU A 93 22.13 7.93 5.05
N ASN A 94 21.03 7.20 4.84
CA ASN A 94 20.03 7.52 3.83
C ASN A 94 18.63 7.60 4.44
N HIS A 95 18.07 8.81 4.41
CA HIS A 95 16.68 9.04 4.78
C HIS A 95 15.89 9.48 3.57
N TYR A 96 14.69 8.94 3.41
CA TYR A 96 13.82 9.21 2.27
C TYR A 96 12.50 9.82 2.75
N TYR A 97 12.03 10.83 2.01
CA TYR A 97 10.62 11.22 2.03
C TYR A 97 9.74 10.05 1.56
N PRO A 98 8.43 10.06 1.83
CA PRO A 98 7.54 8.95 1.49
C PRO A 98 7.61 8.50 0.03
N PHE A 99 7.80 9.45 -0.91
CA PHE A 99 7.91 9.19 -2.34
C PHE A 99 9.35 8.93 -2.81
N GLY A 100 10.29 8.70 -1.90
CA GLY A 100 11.64 8.26 -2.24
C GLY A 100 12.68 9.35 -2.45
N LEU A 101 12.31 10.64 -2.36
CA LEU A 101 13.30 11.71 -2.45
C LEU A 101 14.24 11.63 -1.22
N LYS A 102 15.55 11.59 -1.45
CA LYS A 102 16.55 11.58 -0.37
C LYS A 102 16.52 12.91 0.40
N MET A 103 16.35 12.81 1.71
CA MET A 103 16.36 13.96 2.62
C MET A 103 17.80 14.47 2.78
N LYS A 104 17.95 15.79 2.78
CA LYS A 104 19.24 16.45 3.05
C LYS A 104 19.34 16.82 4.52
N GLY A 105 20.56 16.89 5.06
CA GLY A 105 20.83 17.37 6.42
C GLY A 105 21.11 16.29 7.46
N PHE A 106 21.17 15.03 7.04
CA PHE A 106 21.69 13.91 7.82
C PHE A 106 23.19 13.70 7.52
N ASN A 107 23.81 12.60 7.97
CA ASN A 107 25.22 12.33 7.67
C ASN A 107 25.45 12.25 6.15
N ASN A 108 25.92 13.34 5.56
CA ASN A 108 26.20 13.46 4.13
C ASN A 108 27.58 12.88 3.75
N GLY A 109 28.34 12.37 4.73
CA GLY A 109 29.64 11.78 4.50
C GLY A 109 29.51 10.36 3.96
N ILE A 110 29.98 10.12 2.75
CA ILE A 110 30.16 8.76 2.24
C ILE A 110 31.58 8.31 2.59
N ILE A 111 31.70 7.33 3.48
CA ILE A 111 32.98 6.69 3.79
C ILE A 111 33.15 5.48 2.87
N GLY A 112 33.86 5.68 1.76
CA GLY A 112 34.14 4.65 0.77
C GLY A 112 33.63 5.03 -0.60
N ARG A 113 33.07 4.05 -1.31
CA ARG A 113 32.48 4.23 -2.64
C ARG A 113 31.01 4.66 -2.51
N ASP A 114 30.62 5.62 -3.33
CA ASP A 114 29.22 5.99 -3.55
C ASP A 114 28.50 4.90 -4.37
N HIS A 115 27.32 4.49 -3.92
CA HIS A 115 26.52 3.44 -4.56
C HIS A 115 25.29 4.06 -5.20
N GLN A 116 25.07 3.74 -6.47
CA GLN A 116 23.94 4.26 -7.24
C GLN A 116 22.62 3.56 -6.90
N TYR A 117 22.52 2.80 -5.80
CA TYR A 117 21.30 2.10 -5.41
C TYR A 117 20.75 2.69 -4.11
N GLY A 118 19.49 3.10 -4.14
CA GLY A 118 18.87 3.77 -2.99
C GLY A 118 17.45 3.28 -2.74
N TYR A 119 16.49 4.15 -3.04
CA TYR A 119 15.07 3.90 -2.82
C TYR A 119 14.57 2.69 -3.63
N ASN A 120 13.84 1.80 -2.98
CA ASN A 120 13.35 0.50 -3.45
C ASN A 120 14.42 -0.41 -4.08
N GLY A 121 15.69 -0.20 -3.70
CA GLY A 121 16.83 -0.88 -4.31
C GLY A 121 17.03 -0.56 -5.79
N LYS A 122 16.49 0.57 -6.27
CA LYS A 122 16.57 1.01 -7.66
C LYS A 122 17.77 1.87 -7.90
N GLU A 123 18.24 1.80 -9.15
CA GLU A 123 19.40 2.55 -9.59
C GLU A 123 19.01 4.01 -9.81
N GLU A 124 19.74 4.92 -9.16
CA GLU A 124 19.64 6.36 -9.32
C GLU A 124 20.49 6.80 -10.54
N GLN A 125 19.81 7.29 -11.57
CA GLN A 125 20.44 7.83 -12.78
C GLN A 125 20.75 9.31 -12.61
N ASN A 126 22.04 9.61 -12.48
CA ASN A 126 22.56 10.95 -12.23
C ASN A 126 23.25 11.59 -13.45
N GLU A 127 23.38 10.84 -14.57
CA GLU A 127 24.17 11.23 -15.75
C GLU A 127 23.63 12.47 -16.46
N LEU A 128 22.32 12.73 -16.36
CA LEU A 128 21.63 13.84 -17.00
C LEU A 128 21.08 14.87 -16.01
N PHE A 129 21.45 14.78 -14.73
CA PHE A 129 20.92 15.62 -13.64
C PHE A 129 19.38 15.55 -13.49
N LEU A 130 18.76 14.49 -13.99
CA LEU A 130 17.32 14.27 -13.92
C LEU A 130 16.89 13.71 -12.57
N ASN A 131 17.81 13.13 -11.79
CA ASN A 131 17.54 12.47 -10.51
C ASN A 131 16.41 11.42 -10.64
N TRP A 132 16.45 10.65 -11.74
CA TRP A 132 15.47 9.61 -11.98
C TRP A 132 15.95 8.29 -11.40
N SER A 133 15.00 7.44 -11.04
CA SER A 133 15.28 6.05 -10.69
C SER A 133 14.80 5.13 -11.81
N ASP A 134 15.64 4.16 -12.17
CA ASP A 134 15.31 3.14 -13.16
C ASP A 134 14.59 1.96 -12.49
N TYR A 135 13.32 1.76 -12.88
CA TYR A 135 12.51 0.65 -12.42
C TYR A 135 12.40 -0.47 -13.46
N GLY A 136 13.01 -0.33 -14.64
CA GLY A 136 12.94 -1.27 -15.75
C GLY A 136 11.93 -0.84 -16.80
N ALA A 137 10.63 -0.99 -16.54
CA ALA A 137 9.59 -0.63 -17.51
C ALA A 137 9.31 0.88 -17.58
N ARG A 138 9.61 1.62 -16.50
CA ARG A 138 9.36 3.07 -16.39
C ARG A 138 10.49 3.76 -15.64
N ASN A 139 10.67 5.05 -15.94
CA ASN A 139 11.54 5.94 -15.15
C ASN A 139 10.71 6.69 -14.11
N TYR A 140 11.22 6.75 -12.89
CA TYR A 140 10.56 7.38 -11.75
C TYR A 140 11.23 8.68 -11.35
N ASP A 141 10.44 9.73 -11.11
CA ASP A 141 10.91 10.97 -10.50
C ASP A 141 10.40 11.07 -9.05
N ALA A 142 11.31 10.88 -8.11
CA ALA A 142 11.02 10.90 -6.68
C ALA A 142 10.67 12.30 -6.15
N SER A 143 11.09 13.36 -6.84
CA SER A 143 10.77 14.74 -6.46
C SER A 143 9.32 15.09 -6.77
N LEU A 144 8.78 14.54 -7.85
CA LEU A 144 7.38 14.67 -8.24
C LEU A 144 6.50 13.57 -7.63
N GLY A 145 7.08 12.43 -7.28
CA GLY A 145 6.35 11.24 -6.86
C GLY A 145 5.53 10.63 -8.00
N ARG A 146 6.06 10.65 -9.23
CA ARG A 146 5.35 10.26 -10.45
C ARG A 146 6.26 9.49 -11.42
N TRP A 147 5.62 8.69 -12.27
CA TRP A 147 6.29 8.11 -13.43
C TRP A 147 6.49 9.17 -14.52
N MET A 148 7.58 9.04 -15.27
CA MET A 148 7.86 9.87 -16.45
C MET A 148 7.28 9.27 -17.74
N ASN A 149 6.83 8.02 -17.68
CA ASN A 149 6.25 7.27 -18.77
C ASN A 149 4.82 6.81 -18.42
N ILE A 150 3.97 6.66 -19.43
CA ILE A 150 2.62 6.09 -19.28
C ILE A 150 2.74 4.63 -18.82
N ASP A 151 1.92 4.25 -17.83
CA ASP A 151 1.80 2.87 -17.37
C ASP A 151 1.43 1.90 -18.51
N PRO A 152 2.26 0.88 -18.81
CA PRO A 152 1.91 -0.15 -19.79
C PRO A 152 0.61 -0.90 -19.46
N LEU A 153 0.25 -0.95 -18.18
CA LEU A 153 -0.96 -1.58 -17.63
C LEU A 153 -1.95 -0.54 -17.10
N ALA A 154 -1.98 0.67 -17.67
CA ALA A 154 -2.91 1.73 -17.26
C ALA A 154 -4.38 1.26 -17.20
N GLU A 155 -4.80 0.35 -18.09
CA GLU A 155 -6.16 -0.21 -18.11
C GLU A 155 -6.51 -1.01 -16.84
N LYS A 156 -5.52 -1.55 -16.13
CA LYS A 156 -5.70 -2.21 -14.83
C LYS A 156 -6.10 -1.21 -13.74
N TYR A 157 -5.79 0.07 -13.94
CA TYR A 157 -5.96 1.16 -12.97
C TYR A 157 -6.88 2.25 -13.53
N TYR A 158 -8.08 1.89 -13.99
CA TYR A 158 -8.98 2.81 -14.72
C TYR A 158 -9.28 4.13 -13.97
N ASP A 159 -9.27 4.09 -12.63
CA ASP A 159 -9.58 5.21 -11.75
C ASP A 159 -8.34 6.02 -11.35
N LYS A 160 -7.14 5.65 -11.84
CA LYS A 160 -5.87 6.32 -11.54
C LYS A 160 -5.25 6.94 -12.78
N SER A 161 -4.48 8.00 -12.55
CA SER A 161 -3.62 8.57 -13.59
C SER A 161 -2.60 7.54 -14.05
N ALA A 162 -2.35 7.47 -15.36
CA ALA A 162 -1.33 6.59 -15.93
C ALA A 162 0.11 6.95 -15.49
N TYR A 163 0.30 8.05 -14.77
CA TYR A 163 1.58 8.47 -14.18
C TYR A 163 1.64 8.27 -12.66
N ASN A 164 0.65 7.60 -12.08
CA ASN A 164 0.53 7.39 -10.64
C ASN A 164 1.60 6.40 -10.12
N TYR A 165 2.34 6.79 -9.09
CA TYR A 165 3.24 5.89 -8.37
C TYR A 165 2.50 5.22 -7.21
N THR A 166 2.53 3.88 -7.18
CA THR A 166 2.13 3.04 -6.03
C THR A 166 0.78 3.40 -5.40
N LEU A 167 -0.20 3.79 -6.22
CA LEU A 167 -1.55 4.18 -5.80
C LEU A 167 -1.56 5.40 -4.86
N ASN A 168 -0.55 6.25 -4.95
CA ASN A 168 -0.25 7.34 -4.01
C ASN A 168 -0.04 6.87 -2.55
N ASN A 169 0.34 5.60 -2.33
CA ASN A 169 0.65 5.09 -1.01
C ASN A 169 2.02 4.37 -0.99
N PRO A 170 3.11 5.11 -1.26
CA PRO A 170 4.48 4.57 -1.33
C PRO A 170 5.06 4.15 0.02
N VAL A 171 4.32 4.37 1.12
CA VAL A 171 4.68 3.88 2.45
C VAL A 171 4.34 2.41 2.61
N PHE A 172 3.35 1.91 1.86
CA PHE A 172 2.92 0.50 1.92
C PHE A 172 3.29 -0.28 0.68
N PHE A 173 3.32 0.38 -0.46
CA PHE A 173 3.44 -0.28 -1.76
C PHE A 173 4.76 0.06 -2.43
N ILE A 174 5.28 -0.93 -3.13
CA ILE A 174 6.40 -0.82 -4.06
C ILE A 174 5.90 -1.25 -5.44
N ASP A 175 6.40 -0.64 -6.50
CA ASP A 175 6.30 -1.21 -7.85
C ASP A 175 7.66 -1.85 -8.18
N PRO A 176 7.81 -3.19 -8.20
CA PRO A 176 9.12 -3.81 -8.31
C PRO A 176 9.76 -3.68 -9.69
N ASN A 177 9.00 -3.48 -10.75
CA ASN A 177 9.52 -3.47 -12.12
C ASN A 177 8.97 -2.34 -12.99
N GLY A 178 8.24 -1.40 -12.38
CA GLY A 178 7.59 -0.30 -13.08
C GLY A 178 6.39 -0.74 -13.93
N GLU A 179 5.78 -1.89 -13.65
CA GLU A 179 4.61 -2.37 -14.40
C GLU A 179 3.40 -2.59 -13.50
N THR A 180 3.61 -3.16 -12.32
CA THR A 180 2.53 -3.45 -11.39
C THR A 180 2.99 -3.23 -9.97
N VAL A 181 2.10 -2.64 -9.19
CA VAL A 181 2.28 -2.54 -7.74
C VAL A 181 2.34 -3.94 -7.16
N ASP A 182 3.35 -4.19 -6.32
CA ASP A 182 3.45 -5.37 -5.50
C ASP A 182 2.48 -5.26 -4.32
N VAL A 183 1.67 -6.30 -4.21
CA VAL A 183 0.60 -6.41 -3.23
C VAL A 183 0.76 -7.70 -2.42
N SER A 184 1.89 -8.41 -2.57
CA SER A 184 2.17 -9.69 -1.92
C SER A 184 2.17 -9.59 -0.39
N ASP A 185 2.60 -8.44 0.15
CA ASP A 185 2.57 -8.16 1.59
C ASP A 185 1.15 -7.99 2.16
N LEU A 186 0.13 -7.75 1.32
CA LEU A 186 -1.27 -7.90 1.71
C LEU A 186 -1.63 -9.38 1.75
N MET A 187 -1.21 -10.04 2.82
CA MET A 187 -1.52 -11.43 3.10
C MET A 187 -2.97 -11.60 3.56
N ASN A 188 -3.93 -11.33 2.68
CA ASN A 188 -5.24 -11.94 2.78
C ASN A 188 -5.17 -13.21 1.92
N GLY A 189 -5.39 -14.38 2.51
CA GLY A 189 -5.27 -15.69 1.86
C GLY A 189 -6.35 -15.91 0.78
N GLY A 190 -6.23 -15.20 -0.34
CA GLY A 190 -7.17 -15.15 -1.45
C GLY A 190 -6.47 -14.97 -2.80
N THR A 191 -7.25 -14.75 -3.86
CA THR A 191 -6.71 -14.52 -5.22
C THR A 191 -6.14 -13.10 -5.34
N ASP A 192 -5.44 -12.79 -6.45
CA ASP A 192 -4.92 -11.43 -6.65
C ASP A 192 -6.04 -10.39 -6.76
N GLU A 193 -7.23 -10.77 -7.24
CA GLU A 193 -8.43 -9.91 -7.22
C GLU A 193 -8.86 -9.53 -5.80
N ASP A 194 -8.69 -10.43 -4.82
CA ASP A 194 -9.06 -10.19 -3.42
C ASP A 194 -8.15 -9.14 -2.80
N LYS A 195 -6.86 -9.17 -3.15
CA LYS A 195 -5.89 -8.16 -2.74
C LYS A 195 -6.22 -6.81 -3.35
N TRP A 196 -6.57 -6.76 -4.64
CA TRP A 196 -7.01 -5.53 -5.31
C TRP A 196 -8.26 -4.93 -4.67
N LEU A 197 -9.25 -5.74 -4.34
CA LEU A 197 -10.45 -5.29 -3.65
C LEU A 197 -10.13 -4.70 -2.27
N LEU A 198 -9.22 -5.32 -1.53
CA LEU A 198 -8.78 -4.83 -0.23
C LEU A 198 -8.04 -3.49 -0.35
N ILE A 199 -7.18 -3.33 -1.34
CA ILE A 199 -6.47 -2.08 -1.60
C ILE A 199 -7.46 -0.97 -1.96
N GLN A 200 -8.37 -1.24 -2.90
CA GLN A 200 -9.42 -0.30 -3.28
C GLN A 200 -10.28 0.09 -2.08
N LEU A 201 -10.59 -0.87 -1.20
CA LEU A 201 -11.27 -0.57 0.05
C LEU A 201 -10.46 0.38 0.95
N MET A 202 -9.19 0.08 1.20
CA MET A 202 -8.32 0.91 2.05
C MET A 202 -8.20 2.34 1.50
N MET A 203 -8.04 2.49 0.20
CA MET A 203 -7.97 3.80 -0.46
C MET A 203 -9.28 4.57 -0.34
N ASN A 204 -10.41 3.94 -0.66
CA ASN A 204 -11.72 4.58 -0.56
C ASN A 204 -12.04 4.97 0.89
N LEU A 205 -11.73 4.12 1.86
CA LEU A 205 -11.89 4.45 3.27
C LEU A 205 -10.97 5.59 3.70
N SER A 206 -9.73 5.62 3.22
CA SER A 206 -8.79 6.72 3.46
C SER A 206 -9.32 8.04 2.89
N GLU A 207 -9.91 8.02 1.70
CA GLU A 207 -10.46 9.20 1.04
C GLU A 207 -11.76 9.69 1.68
N ILE A 208 -12.59 8.77 2.17
CA ILE A 208 -13.84 9.08 2.86
C ILE A 208 -13.57 9.62 4.28
N SER A 209 -12.61 9.03 5.00
CA SER A 209 -12.33 9.30 6.42
C SER A 209 -11.19 10.28 6.68
N GLY A 210 -10.33 10.52 5.69
CA GLY A 210 -9.12 11.35 5.84
C GLY A 210 -8.09 10.75 6.79
N LYS A 211 -8.28 9.49 7.19
CA LYS A 211 -7.40 8.73 8.08
C LYS A 211 -6.54 7.80 7.25
N LYS A 212 -5.33 7.54 7.74
CA LYS A 212 -4.49 6.47 7.22
C LYS A 212 -5.15 5.13 7.51
N ILE A 213 -5.47 4.35 6.47
CA ILE A 213 -5.99 2.99 6.61
C ILE A 213 -4.86 2.00 6.33
N THR A 214 -4.63 1.09 7.28
CA THR A 214 -3.58 0.08 7.23
C THR A 214 -4.18 -1.30 7.50
N THR A 215 -3.36 -2.34 7.42
CA THR A 215 -3.76 -3.70 7.81
C THR A 215 -2.77 -4.28 8.80
N ARG A 216 -3.23 -5.22 9.62
CA ARG A 216 -2.41 -6.09 10.46
C ARG A 216 -2.96 -7.51 10.45
N LYS A 217 -2.23 -8.46 11.05
CA LYS A 217 -2.74 -9.80 11.32
C LYS A 217 -3.37 -9.89 12.71
N ASP A 218 -4.49 -10.60 12.83
CA ASP A 218 -5.03 -11.05 14.12
C ASP A 218 -4.29 -12.30 14.63
N GLU A 219 -4.58 -12.71 15.87
CA GLU A 219 -3.97 -13.91 16.49
C GLU A 219 -4.22 -15.21 15.70
N ASN A 220 -5.23 -15.21 14.83
CA ASN A 220 -5.60 -16.34 13.98
C ASN A 220 -5.00 -16.21 12.56
N GLY A 221 -4.14 -15.23 12.32
CA GLY A 221 -3.48 -14.99 11.04
C GLY A 221 -4.34 -14.32 9.96
N ASN A 222 -5.53 -13.82 10.30
CA ASN A 222 -6.40 -13.12 9.35
C ASN A 222 -6.00 -11.66 9.21
N THR A 223 -6.16 -11.09 8.01
CA THR A 223 -6.00 -9.64 7.79
C THR A 223 -7.15 -8.87 8.42
N VAL A 224 -6.81 -7.83 9.18
CA VAL A 224 -7.76 -6.89 9.76
C VAL A 224 -7.35 -5.47 9.41
N LEU A 225 -8.33 -4.62 9.12
CA LEU A 225 -8.10 -3.20 8.89
C LEU A 225 -7.72 -2.51 10.20
N THR A 226 -6.86 -1.51 10.12
CA THR A 226 -6.45 -0.63 11.23
C THR A 226 -6.45 0.82 10.77
N THR A 227 -6.72 1.75 11.70
CA THR A 227 -6.72 3.19 11.44
C THR A 227 -5.55 3.85 12.15
N GLY A 228 -4.83 4.71 11.42
CA GLY A 228 -3.77 5.55 11.96
C GLY A 228 -4.19 7.02 12.04
N ASP A 229 -3.18 7.89 12.09
CA ASP A 229 -3.37 9.35 12.18
C ASP A 229 -4.06 9.95 10.96
N CYS A 230 -4.50 11.21 11.10
CA CYS A 230 -5.02 12.01 9.99
C CYS A 230 -3.92 12.23 8.95
N ILE A 231 -4.26 12.13 7.67
CA ILE A 231 -3.31 12.40 6.57
C ILE A 231 -3.11 13.92 6.40
N GLU A 232 -4.18 14.72 6.53
CA GLU A 232 -4.16 16.20 6.51
C GLU A 232 -5.38 16.75 7.29
N ASP A 233 -5.22 17.10 8.58
CA ASP A 233 -6.24 17.69 9.48
C ASP A 233 -7.62 16.98 9.54
N CYS A 234 -7.72 15.77 8.96
CA CYS A 234 -8.98 15.07 8.77
C CYS A 234 -10.05 15.91 8.05
N ASN A 235 -9.66 16.74 7.05
CA ASN A 235 -10.54 17.60 6.23
C ASN A 235 -11.58 16.86 5.34
N SER A 236 -11.85 15.59 5.64
CA SER A 236 -12.83 14.73 5.00
C SER A 236 -14.10 14.63 5.85
N SER A 237 -14.97 13.63 5.62
CA SER A 237 -16.19 13.47 6.41
C SER A 237 -15.85 13.22 7.89
N THR A 238 -16.04 14.22 8.75
CA THR A 238 -15.87 14.09 10.22
C THR A 238 -16.70 12.92 10.77
N ALA A 239 -17.87 12.69 10.17
CA ALA A 239 -18.73 11.57 10.50
C ALA A 239 -18.10 10.22 10.15
N ALA A 240 -17.61 10.08 8.92
CA ALA A 240 -16.97 8.84 8.51
C ALA A 240 -15.65 8.63 9.26
N SER A 241 -14.89 9.68 9.54
CA SER A 241 -13.66 9.64 10.32
C SER A 241 -13.93 9.11 11.74
N SER A 242 -14.93 9.65 12.43
CA SER A 242 -15.33 9.20 13.76
C SER A 242 -15.90 7.77 13.74
N TYR A 243 -16.72 7.45 12.74
CA TYR A 243 -17.31 6.13 12.58
C TYR A 243 -16.24 5.06 12.33
N ILE A 244 -15.33 5.32 11.37
CA ILE A 244 -14.23 4.42 11.01
C ILE A 244 -13.25 4.28 12.18
N SER A 245 -12.90 5.37 12.86
CA SER A 245 -12.01 5.31 14.03
C SER A 245 -12.59 4.41 15.11
N ASN A 246 -13.88 4.50 15.42
CA ASN A 246 -14.46 3.61 16.43
C ASN A 246 -14.74 2.19 15.94
N LEU A 247 -14.98 2.02 14.65
CA LEU A 247 -15.20 0.71 14.05
C LEU A 247 -13.90 -0.11 14.02
N ILE A 248 -12.76 0.57 13.88
CA ILE A 248 -11.46 -0.02 13.59
C ILE A 248 -10.45 0.15 14.75
N ASN A 249 -10.66 1.09 15.70
CA ASN A 249 -9.88 1.18 16.94
C ASN A 249 -10.52 0.37 18.07
N ASP A 250 -10.21 -0.91 18.10
CA ASP A 250 -9.89 -1.65 19.33
C ASP A 250 -9.55 -3.08 18.90
N ASP A 251 -8.70 -3.76 19.66
CA ASP A 251 -8.36 -5.19 19.48
C ASP A 251 -9.58 -6.15 19.57
N SER A 252 -10.81 -5.63 19.64
CA SER A 252 -12.06 -6.36 19.87
C SER A 252 -12.99 -6.49 18.65
N SER A 253 -12.73 -5.80 17.54
CA SER A 253 -13.67 -5.72 16.40
C SER A 253 -13.02 -5.91 15.03
N THR A 254 -12.51 -7.12 14.78
CA THR A 254 -11.89 -7.51 13.51
C THR A 254 -12.91 -7.54 12.38
N ILE A 255 -12.98 -6.49 11.55
CA ILE A 255 -13.65 -6.59 10.26
C ILE A 255 -12.72 -7.33 9.31
N ARG A 256 -13.08 -8.59 9.03
CA ARG A 256 -12.45 -9.37 7.97
C ARG A 256 -13.14 -9.03 6.65
N VAL A 257 -12.35 -8.69 5.64
CA VAL A 257 -12.82 -8.42 4.28
C VAL A 257 -12.54 -9.64 3.43
N LYS A 258 -13.59 -10.21 2.84
CA LYS A 258 -13.49 -11.35 1.94
C LYS A 258 -14.14 -11.00 0.61
N ASN A 259 -13.48 -11.35 -0.50
CA ASN A 259 -14.14 -11.31 -1.80
C ASN A 259 -15.15 -12.44 -1.87
N ASN A 260 -16.37 -12.11 -2.27
CA ASN A 260 -17.32 -13.12 -2.70
C ASN A 260 -17.03 -13.47 -4.17
N SER A 261 -15.84 -14.04 -4.44
CA SER A 261 -15.57 -14.60 -5.76
C SER A 261 -16.52 -15.80 -5.96
N ARG A 262 -17.04 -15.94 -7.18
CA ARG A 262 -17.98 -16.99 -7.60
C ARG A 262 -17.34 -18.38 -7.52
N ASP A 263 -16.99 -18.85 -6.33
CA ASP A 263 -16.69 -20.26 -6.17
C ASP A 263 -18.02 -21.00 -6.22
N GLU A 264 -18.31 -21.59 -7.38
CA GLU A 264 -19.44 -22.48 -7.65
C GLU A 264 -19.33 -23.77 -6.80
N THR A 265 -19.22 -23.64 -5.50
CA THR A 265 -19.36 -24.76 -4.59
C THR A 265 -20.85 -25.05 -4.46
N VAL A 266 -21.32 -25.93 -5.34
CA VAL A 266 -22.58 -26.64 -5.17
C VAL A 266 -22.57 -27.22 -3.76
N ASP A 267 -23.53 -26.81 -2.92
CA ASP A 267 -23.76 -27.48 -1.64
C ASP A 267 -24.15 -28.93 -1.94
N LYS A 268 -23.15 -29.83 -1.85
CA LYS A 268 -23.26 -31.25 -2.21
C LYS A 268 -24.31 -31.98 -1.37
N ARG A 269 -24.81 -31.39 -0.27
CA ARG A 269 -25.82 -31.99 0.61
C ARG A 269 -27.25 -31.56 0.29
N SER A 270 -27.47 -30.36 -0.25
CA SER A 270 -28.83 -29.83 -0.45
C SER A 270 -29.28 -29.75 -1.90
N GLY A 271 -28.37 -29.91 -2.88
CA GLY A 271 -28.68 -29.78 -4.31
C GLY A 271 -29.19 -28.39 -4.71
N ARG A 272 -29.17 -27.41 -3.79
CA ARG A 272 -29.53 -26.03 -4.06
C ARG A 272 -28.28 -25.32 -4.57
N LYS A 273 -28.38 -24.72 -5.76
CA LYS A 273 -27.42 -23.71 -6.21
C LYS A 273 -27.30 -22.67 -5.10
N ASN A 274 -26.08 -22.45 -4.62
CA ASN A 274 -25.81 -21.39 -3.68
C ASN A 274 -26.20 -20.09 -4.39
N ARG A 275 -27.30 -19.46 -3.99
CA ARG A 275 -27.71 -18.18 -4.59
C ARG A 275 -26.70 -17.17 -4.10
N ASP A 276 -25.75 -16.84 -4.98
CA ASP A 276 -24.82 -15.73 -4.91
C ASP A 276 -25.34 -14.63 -4.00
N LYS A 277 -24.80 -14.55 -2.78
CA LYS A 277 -25.15 -13.46 -1.87
C LYS A 277 -24.04 -12.45 -2.01
N GLY A 278 -24.33 -11.34 -2.69
CA GLY A 278 -23.43 -10.21 -2.88
C GLY A 278 -22.91 -9.63 -1.55
N SER A 279 -22.41 -8.40 -1.60
CA SER A 279 -21.83 -7.73 -0.43
C SER A 279 -22.75 -7.83 0.78
N ARG A 280 -22.20 -8.29 1.92
CA ARG A 280 -22.97 -8.62 3.12
C ARG A 280 -22.12 -8.61 4.39
N ALA A 281 -22.73 -8.26 5.50
CA ALA A 281 -22.23 -8.55 6.84
C ALA A 281 -22.73 -9.90 7.38
N ASN A 282 -21.93 -10.57 8.22
CA ASN A 282 -22.39 -11.71 9.01
C ASN A 282 -22.56 -11.37 10.51
N ALA A 283 -23.10 -12.33 11.27
CA ALA A 283 -23.33 -12.22 12.72
C ALA A 283 -22.04 -11.99 13.54
N ASN A 284 -20.90 -12.44 13.02
CA ASN A 284 -19.60 -12.34 13.69
C ASN A 284 -18.94 -10.97 13.47
N GLY A 285 -19.48 -10.14 12.56
CA GLY A 285 -18.91 -8.85 12.17
C GLY A 285 -17.97 -8.91 10.97
N ASP A 286 -17.83 -10.08 10.32
CA ASP A 286 -17.08 -10.16 9.06
C ASP A 286 -17.88 -9.49 7.94
N ILE A 287 -17.18 -8.77 7.05
CA ILE A 287 -17.75 -8.08 5.90
C ILE A 287 -17.28 -8.79 4.62
N TYR A 288 -18.24 -9.26 3.83
CA TYR A 288 -18.00 -9.83 2.52
C TYR A 288 -18.30 -8.74 1.50
N LEU A 289 -17.36 -8.48 0.60
CA LEU A 289 -17.52 -7.54 -0.50
C LEU A 289 -17.51 -8.32 -1.81
N ASP A 290 -18.47 -8.05 -2.68
CA ASP A 290 -18.57 -8.70 -3.99
C ASP A 290 -18.16 -7.69 -5.06
N ALA A 291 -16.96 -7.87 -5.62
CA ALA A 291 -16.41 -6.96 -6.61
C ALA A 291 -17.30 -6.86 -7.86
N ASN A 292 -17.91 -7.96 -8.30
CA ASN A 292 -18.80 -7.96 -9.46
C ASN A 292 -20.08 -7.16 -9.18
N GLN A 293 -20.63 -7.31 -7.98
CA GLN A 293 -21.80 -6.54 -7.57
C GLN A 293 -21.48 -5.03 -7.51
N ILE A 294 -20.33 -4.66 -6.94
CA ILE A 294 -19.88 -3.27 -6.84
C ILE A 294 -19.71 -2.69 -8.25
N ASN A 295 -18.98 -3.37 -9.14
CA ASN A 295 -18.78 -2.93 -10.52
C ASN A 295 -20.12 -2.77 -11.25
N SER A 296 -21.05 -3.72 -11.11
CA SER A 296 -22.37 -3.63 -11.73
C SER A 296 -23.18 -2.41 -11.25
N PHE A 297 -22.99 -2.00 -9.99
CA PHE A 297 -23.61 -0.78 -9.46
C PHE A 297 -22.96 0.47 -10.05
N GLN A 298 -21.64 0.51 -10.14
CA GLN A 298 -20.91 1.63 -10.74
C GLN A 298 -21.29 1.82 -12.22
N GLU A 299 -21.36 0.74 -13.00
CA GLU A 299 -21.83 0.76 -14.39
C GLU A 299 -23.27 1.28 -14.51
N SER A 300 -24.16 0.80 -13.63
CA SER A 300 -25.57 1.24 -13.62
C SER A 300 -25.72 2.72 -13.30
N LEU A 301 -24.89 3.27 -12.42
CA LEU A 301 -24.87 4.69 -12.08
C LEU A 301 -24.33 5.53 -13.24
N ASN A 302 -23.22 5.10 -13.83
CA ASN A 302 -22.61 5.76 -14.99
C ASN A 302 -23.61 5.82 -16.16
N ALA A 303 -24.38 4.76 -16.38
CA ALA A 303 -25.41 4.71 -17.43
C ALA A 303 -26.55 5.72 -17.24
N VAL A 304 -26.78 6.22 -16.02
CA VAL A 304 -27.78 7.26 -15.72
C VAL A 304 -27.15 8.65 -15.48
N GLY A 305 -25.86 8.81 -15.80
CA GLY A 305 -25.14 10.08 -15.67
C GLY A 305 -24.80 10.45 -14.23
N ILE A 306 -24.80 9.48 -13.31
CA ILE A 306 -24.31 9.64 -11.95
C ILE A 306 -22.92 9.02 -11.88
N ASP A 307 -21.98 9.71 -11.26
CA ASP A 307 -20.64 9.18 -11.03
C ASP A 307 -20.70 7.84 -10.26
N GLY A 308 -20.19 6.78 -10.88
CA GLY A 308 -20.10 5.44 -10.33
C GLY A 308 -19.33 5.38 -9.02
N ASP A 309 -18.36 6.29 -8.80
CA ASP A 309 -17.57 6.34 -7.56
C ASP A 309 -18.43 6.67 -6.33
N THR A 310 -19.65 7.18 -6.55
CA THR A 310 -20.62 7.31 -5.47
C THR A 310 -21.06 5.96 -4.89
N MET A 311 -20.82 4.82 -5.54
CA MET A 311 -20.95 3.47 -4.96
C MET A 311 -19.63 2.70 -5.01
N ASN A 312 -18.53 3.36 -4.67
CA ASN A 312 -17.24 2.69 -4.51
C ASN A 312 -17.24 1.67 -3.35
N THR A 313 -16.18 0.86 -3.33
CA THR A 313 -15.96 -0.20 -2.33
C THR A 313 -16.05 0.31 -0.89
N GLY A 314 -15.58 1.54 -0.62
CA GLY A 314 -15.66 2.16 0.71
C GLY A 314 -17.09 2.44 1.16
N PHE A 315 -17.96 2.97 0.29
CA PHE A 315 -19.36 3.21 0.63
C PHE A 315 -20.16 1.91 0.80
N VAL A 316 -19.88 0.89 0.00
CA VAL A 316 -20.50 -0.43 0.15
C VAL A 316 -20.05 -1.06 1.46
N PHE A 317 -18.77 -0.98 1.81
CA PHE A 317 -18.27 -1.41 3.11
C PHE A 317 -18.98 -0.67 4.26
N LEU A 318 -19.04 0.66 4.22
CA LEU A 318 -19.75 1.45 5.25
C LEU A 318 -21.21 1.04 5.35
N HIS A 319 -21.88 0.76 4.23
CA HIS A 319 -23.25 0.23 4.23
C HIS A 319 -23.33 -1.12 4.94
N GLU A 320 -22.47 -2.07 4.60
CA GLU A 320 -22.51 -3.41 5.18
C GLU A 320 -22.19 -3.41 6.68
N THR A 321 -21.27 -2.55 7.11
CA THR A 321 -20.93 -2.42 8.54
C THR A 321 -22.14 -1.99 9.37
N LEU A 322 -23.10 -1.24 8.83
CA LEU A 322 -24.33 -0.85 9.53
C LEU A 322 -25.27 -2.03 9.80
N HIS A 323 -25.10 -3.16 9.10
CA HIS A 323 -25.83 -4.41 9.39
C HIS A 323 -25.09 -5.30 10.39
N THR A 324 -23.93 -4.88 10.91
CA THR A 324 -23.21 -5.58 11.98
C THR A 324 -23.64 -5.06 13.35
N LYS A 325 -23.34 -5.84 14.40
CA LYS A 325 -23.47 -5.43 15.81
C LYS A 325 -22.73 -4.12 16.11
N PHE A 326 -21.60 -3.88 15.46
CA PHE A 326 -20.75 -2.70 15.64
C PHE A 326 -21.39 -1.47 15.00
N GLY A 327 -21.76 -1.51 13.72
CA GLY A 327 -22.43 -0.39 13.07
C GLY A 327 -23.81 -0.08 13.66
N ALA A 328 -24.51 -1.09 14.22
CA ALA A 328 -25.76 -0.88 14.94
C ALA A 328 -25.56 -0.16 16.28
N SER A 329 -24.42 -0.34 16.99
CA SER A 329 -24.17 0.33 18.27
C SER A 329 -24.11 1.86 18.12
N PHE A 330 -23.59 2.33 16.97
CA PHE A 330 -23.42 3.75 16.61
C PHE A 330 -24.71 4.57 16.49
N TYR A 331 -25.87 3.93 16.27
CA TYR A 331 -27.14 4.63 16.05
C TYR A 331 -28.21 4.17 17.06
N LYS A 332 -29.19 5.05 17.33
CA LYS A 332 -30.32 4.80 18.25
C LYS A 332 -31.65 4.69 17.49
N ASN A 333 -32.07 3.48 17.10
CA ASN A 333 -33.46 3.17 16.64
C ASN A 333 -33.95 1.80 17.14
N LYS A 334 -35.27 1.56 17.11
CA LYS A 334 -35.96 0.28 17.35
C LYS A 334 -35.39 -0.88 16.53
N LYS A 335 -34.96 -0.66 15.28
CA LYS A 335 -34.29 -1.69 14.47
C LYS A 335 -32.94 -2.07 15.08
N ASP A 336 -32.14 -1.06 15.46
CA ASP A 336 -30.83 -1.25 16.08
C ASP A 336 -30.94 -1.91 17.45
N LYS A 337 -32.00 -1.63 18.22
CA LYS A 337 -32.25 -2.33 19.48
C LYS A 337 -32.41 -3.84 19.26
N ARG A 338 -33.14 -4.26 18.21
CA ARG A 338 -33.28 -5.68 17.86
C ARG A 338 -31.94 -6.30 17.44
N ASP A 339 -31.12 -5.58 16.69
CA ASP A 339 -29.81 -6.08 16.25
C ASP A 339 -28.79 -6.11 17.41
N LYS A 340 -28.83 -5.13 18.34
CA LYS A 340 -28.08 -5.13 19.61
C LYS A 340 -28.49 -6.30 20.52
N ASP A 341 -29.80 -6.56 20.63
CA ASP A 341 -30.34 -7.66 21.43
C ASP A 341 -29.99 -9.04 20.81
N ARG A 342 -29.86 -9.12 19.48
CA ARG A 342 -29.51 -10.35 18.76
C ARG A 342 -28.03 -10.73 18.88
N TYR A 343 -27.12 -9.77 19.05
CA TYR A 343 -25.67 -10.01 18.90
C TYR A 343 -24.80 -9.66 20.13
N GLY A 344 -25.38 -9.37 21.29
CA GLY A 344 -24.65 -9.15 22.56
C GLY A 344 -24.16 -7.71 22.78
N ARG A 345 -24.25 -7.22 24.02
CA ARG A 345 -24.14 -5.80 24.40
C ARG A 345 -22.72 -5.23 24.29
N PHE A 346 -22.56 -4.14 23.54
CA PHE A 346 -21.38 -3.26 23.55
C PHE A 346 -21.75 -1.87 24.10
N ILE A 347 -20.79 -1.18 24.71
CA ILE A 347 -20.96 0.15 25.32
C ILE A 347 -20.53 1.23 24.32
N ASP A 348 -21.39 2.22 24.13
CA ASP A 348 -21.18 3.43 23.31
C ASP A 348 -20.12 4.33 23.95
N THR A 349 -19.02 4.63 23.25
CA THR A 349 -17.94 5.48 23.77
C THR A 349 -17.91 6.88 23.18
N GLN A 350 -18.53 7.18 22.02
CA GLN A 350 -18.48 8.54 21.44
C GLN A 350 -19.76 8.89 20.67
N GLY A 351 -20.66 9.63 21.34
CA GLY A 351 -22.02 9.99 20.90
C GLY A 351 -22.15 10.95 19.70
N ALA A 352 -21.47 10.67 18.59
CA ALA A 352 -21.48 11.52 17.39
C ALA A 352 -22.74 11.37 16.51
N PHE A 353 -23.56 10.32 16.69
CA PHE A 353 -24.71 10.02 15.81
C PHE A 353 -25.97 9.63 16.60
N LEU A 354 -26.48 10.55 17.41
CA LEU A 354 -27.62 10.26 18.29
C LEU A 354 -28.99 10.41 17.62
N ASP A 355 -29.14 11.24 16.58
CA ASP A 355 -30.48 11.70 16.16
C ASP A 355 -31.03 11.13 14.85
N ASN A 356 -30.27 10.38 14.05
CA ASN A 356 -30.71 9.92 12.72
C ASN A 356 -30.70 8.41 12.54
N GLY A 357 -31.40 7.72 13.43
CA GLY A 357 -31.61 6.27 13.37
C GLY A 357 -32.47 5.77 12.18
N GLY A 358 -32.57 6.47 11.04
CA GLY A 358 -33.35 6.06 9.87
C GLY A 358 -32.88 4.74 9.20
N PRO A 359 -33.51 4.29 8.09
CA PRO A 359 -33.04 3.16 7.29
C PRO A 359 -31.55 3.27 6.95
N THR A 360 -30.86 2.15 6.71
CA THR A 360 -29.41 2.10 6.41
C THR A 360 -28.99 3.11 5.35
N VAL A 361 -29.82 3.31 4.33
CA VAL A 361 -29.63 4.29 3.26
C VAL A 361 -29.52 5.73 3.77
N GLU A 362 -30.34 6.13 4.74
CA GLU A 362 -30.31 7.48 5.33
C GLU A 362 -29.07 7.72 6.19
N ARG A 363 -28.54 6.66 6.81
CA ARG A 363 -27.30 6.74 7.61
C ARG A 363 -26.09 6.92 6.72
N VAL A 364 -25.99 6.15 5.63
CA VAL A 364 -24.93 6.32 4.63
C VAL A 364 -24.98 7.70 3.99
N ASN A 365 -26.18 8.30 3.83
CA ASN A 365 -26.31 9.67 3.32
C ASN A 365 -25.65 10.75 4.18
N VAL A 366 -25.43 10.50 5.48
CA VAL A 366 -24.69 11.44 6.35
C VAL A 366 -23.26 11.60 5.86
N PHE A 367 -22.57 10.49 5.59
CA PHE A 367 -21.22 10.48 5.03
C PHE A 367 -21.19 11.17 3.65
N ARG A 368 -22.19 10.88 2.81
CA ARG A 368 -22.33 11.44 1.45
C ARG A 368 -22.53 12.96 1.47
N SER A 369 -23.37 13.47 2.36
CA SER A 369 -23.63 14.92 2.45
C SER A 369 -22.38 15.72 2.82
N GLN A 370 -21.48 15.15 3.64
CA GLN A 370 -20.23 15.79 4.03
C GLN A 370 -19.16 15.73 2.93
N LYS A 371 -19.34 14.86 1.94
CA LYS A 371 -18.49 14.76 0.73
C LYS A 371 -19.15 15.42 -0.50
N SER A 372 -20.21 16.22 -0.31
CA SER A 372 -20.96 16.85 -1.40
C SER A 372 -21.50 15.88 -2.46
N MET A 373 -21.79 14.63 -2.07
CA MET A 373 -22.29 13.59 -2.98
C MET A 373 -23.81 13.54 -3.02
N SER A 374 -24.36 13.06 -4.15
CA SER A 374 -25.82 12.91 -4.32
C SER A 374 -26.44 12.00 -3.27
N ARG A 375 -27.61 12.37 -2.73
CA ARG A 375 -28.33 11.58 -1.73
C ARG A 375 -28.95 10.32 -2.34
N ARG A 376 -28.82 9.19 -1.66
CA ARG A 376 -29.53 7.94 -1.97
C ARG A 376 -30.96 7.98 -1.44
N LEU A 377 -31.94 7.64 -2.27
CA LEU A 377 -33.35 7.66 -1.88
C LEU A 377 -33.75 6.34 -1.21
N SER A 378 -34.49 6.43 -0.10
CA SER A 378 -35.12 5.28 0.55
C SER A 378 -36.52 5.09 -0.03
N TYR A 379 -36.86 3.87 -0.46
CA TYR A 379 -38.20 3.56 -0.96
C TYR A 379 -39.13 3.20 0.21
N SER A 380 -40.13 4.04 0.47
CA SER A 380 -41.27 3.70 1.32
C SER A 380 -42.28 2.90 0.49
N SER A 381 -42.80 1.80 1.02
CA SER A 381 -43.77 0.92 0.33
C SER A 381 -45.08 1.60 -0.08
N TRP A 382 -45.28 2.87 0.30
CA TRP A 382 -46.45 3.69 0.02
C TRP A 382 -46.36 4.47 -1.30
N ASP A 383 -45.19 4.56 -1.93
CA ASP A 383 -44.94 5.45 -3.09
C ASP A 383 -45.04 4.75 -4.46
N LYS A 384 -45.95 3.77 -4.59
CA LYS A 384 -46.13 2.95 -5.81
C LYS A 384 -46.73 3.70 -7.03
N LYS A 385 -46.93 5.02 -6.97
CA LYS A 385 -47.65 5.79 -8.02
C LYS A 385 -46.77 6.69 -8.90
N LYS A 386 -45.44 6.66 -8.76
CA LYS A 386 -44.55 7.39 -9.68
C LYS A 386 -43.76 6.39 -10.55
N PRO A 387 -43.50 6.73 -11.83
CA PRO A 387 -42.76 5.86 -12.73
C PRO A 387 -41.44 5.46 -12.07
N ARG A 388 -41.06 4.19 -12.25
CA ARG A 388 -39.84 3.59 -11.72
C ARG A 388 -38.62 4.43 -12.11
N LYS A 389 -38.29 5.44 -11.33
CA LYS A 389 -36.99 6.08 -11.35
C LYS A 389 -36.13 5.23 -10.40
N TYR A 390 -35.29 4.44 -11.04
CA TYR A 390 -34.37 3.43 -10.56
C TYR A 390 -34.06 3.48 -9.07
N SER A 391 -34.32 2.34 -8.42
CA SER A 391 -33.78 2.01 -7.11
C SER A 391 -32.35 1.50 -7.25
N PHE A 392 -31.44 1.96 -6.40
CA PHE A 392 -30.34 1.14 -5.90
C PHE A 392 -30.14 1.42 -4.42
#